data_AF-A0A4Z2ET79-F1
#
_entry.id   AF-A0A4Z2ET79-F1
#
_cell.length_a   1.000
_cell.length_b   1.000
_cell.length_c   1.000
_cell.angle_alpha   90.00
_cell.angle_beta   90.00
_cell.angle_gamma   90.00
#
_symmetry.space_group_name_H-M   'P 1'
#
loop_
_entity.id
_entity.type
_entity.pdbx_description
1 polymer ?
#
loop_
_entity_poly.entity_id
_entity_poly.type
_entity_poly.pdbx_seq_one_letter_code
_entity_poly.pdbx_strand_id
1 'polypeptide(L)'
;MPGIEKLPIEEALDDSPQTRSLLGVFEEDTAAMSSYCTQLYRAMQRIYDAQNELSAATHLTSRLLKEYDKQVGSHGLITLDTGLITLATA
;
A
#
# COMPACT_ATOMS: atom_id res chain seq x y z
N MET A 1 32.69 11.64 2.00
CA MET A 1 31.96 10.64 2.81
C MET A 1 32.98 10.02 3.75
N PRO A 2 32.83 10.13 5.08
CA PRO A 2 33.62 9.28 5.95
C PRO A 2 33.26 7.83 5.61
N GLY A 3 34.26 6.96 5.49
CA GLY A 3 34.10 5.58 5.05
C GLY A 3 33.22 4.76 5.99
N ILE A 4 32.84 3.57 5.55
CA ILE A 4 32.16 2.58 6.39
C ILE A 4 33.03 2.36 7.63
N GLU A 5 32.49 2.70 8.81
CA GLU A 5 33.16 2.39 10.07
C GLU A 5 33.23 0.86 10.19
N LYS A 6 34.44 0.34 10.31
CA LYS A 6 34.70 -1.10 10.38
C LYS A 6 35.22 -1.43 11.77
N LEU A 7 34.64 -2.45 12.40
CA LEU A 7 35.21 -2.98 13.65
C LEU A 7 36.60 -3.58 13.38
N PRO A 8 37.62 -3.22 14.19
CA PRO A 8 38.92 -3.88 14.15
C PRO A 8 38.79 -5.29 14.72
N ILE A 9 38.92 -6.31 13.86
CA ILE A 9 38.78 -7.73 14.23
C ILE A 9 40.08 -8.23 14.87
N GLU A 10 41.19 -7.57 14.57
CA GLU A 10 42.52 -7.85 15.10
C GLU A 10 42.61 -7.61 16.61
N GLU A 11 41.80 -6.68 17.14
CA GLU A 11 41.72 -6.35 18.57
C GLU A 11 40.69 -7.20 19.33
N ALA A 12 39.93 -8.06 18.63
CA ALA A 12 38.92 -8.90 19.24
C ALA A 12 39.51 -9.95 20.21
N LEU A 13 40.78 -10.32 20.03
CA LEU A 13 41.48 -11.25 20.92
C LEU A 13 41.93 -10.60 22.24
N ASP A 14 42.22 -9.29 22.22
CA ASP A 14 42.69 -8.54 23.39
C ASP A 14 41.56 -8.13 24.33
N ASP A 15 40.29 -8.22 23.90
CA ASP A 15 39.07 -7.83 24.63
C ASP A 15 39.22 -6.51 25.42
N SER A 16 39.84 -5.53 24.76
CA SER A 16 40.12 -4.26 25.39
C SER A 16 38.81 -3.55 25.76
N PRO A 17 38.78 -2.77 26.86
CA PRO A 17 37.59 -2.00 27.22
C PRO A 17 37.18 -1.00 26.11
N GLN A 18 38.12 -0.55 25.29
CA GLN A 18 37.87 0.28 24.11
C GLN A 18 37.11 -0.48 23.01
N THR A 19 37.52 -1.71 22.71
CA THR A 19 36.85 -2.57 21.71
C THR A 19 35.42 -2.92 22.14
N ARG A 20 35.19 -3.18 23.44
CA ARG A 20 33.84 -3.41 23.99
C ARG A 20 32.96 -2.16 23.92
N SER A 21 33.51 -0.99 24.23
CA SER A 21 32.77 0.27 24.11
C SER A 21 32.38 0.56 22.65
N LEU A 22 33.28 0.31 21.70
CA LEU A 22 33.01 0.49 20.28
C LEU A 22 31.95 -0.50 19.78
N LEU A 23 32.05 -1.78 20.16
CA LEU A 23 31.05 -2.79 19.82
C LEU A 23 29.66 -2.39 20.31
N GLY A 24 29.54 -1.85 21.53
CA GLY A 24 28.27 -1.36 22.06
C GLY A 24 27.64 -0.24 21.23
N VAL A 25 28.45 0.67 20.66
CA VAL A 25 27.95 1.71 19.73
C VAL A 25 27.40 1.10 18.44
N PHE A 26 28.07 0.09 17.88
CA PHE A 26 27.58 -0.64 16.71
C PHE A 26 26.30 -1.44 17.01
N GLU A 27 26.19 -2.02 18.19
CA GLU A 27 24.96 -2.71 18.63
C GLU A 27 23.79 -1.73 18.76
N GLU A 28 24.02 -0.55 19.34
CA GLU A 28 23.00 0.51 19.45
C GLU A 28 22.57 1.01 18.07
N ASP A 29 23.52 1.27 17.16
CA ASP A 29 23.22 1.69 15.79
C ASP A 29 22.45 0.61 15.02
N THR A 30 22.87 -0.65 15.15
CA THR A 30 22.17 -1.78 14.52
C THR A 30 20.74 -1.91 15.05
N ALA A 31 20.53 -1.72 16.35
CA ALA A 31 19.19 -1.76 16.95
C ALA A 31 18.32 -0.58 16.46
N ALA A 32 18.88 0.64 16.40
CA ALA A 32 18.18 1.81 15.88
C ALA A 32 17.81 1.64 14.41
N MET A 33 18.76 1.15 13.59
CA MET A 33 18.54 0.90 12.16
C MET A 33 17.53 -0.23 11.93
N SER A 34 17.56 -1.30 12.73
CA SER A 34 16.56 -2.36 12.67
C SER A 34 15.15 -1.87 13.01
N SER A 35 15.02 -1.03 14.05
CA SER A 35 13.77 -0.38 14.42
C SER A 35 13.24 0.52 13.31
N TYR A 36 14.12 1.33 12.70
CA TYR A 36 13.76 2.18 11.57
C TYR A 36 13.28 1.37 10.37
N CYS A 37 14.03 0.35 9.95
CA CYS A 37 13.66 -0.53 8.83
C CYS A 37 12.31 -1.21 9.07
N THR A 38 12.05 -1.66 10.30
CA THR A 38 10.76 -2.28 10.68
C THR A 38 9.61 -1.29 10.55
N GLN A 39 9.79 -0.05 11.01
CA GLN A 39 8.76 0.99 10.90
C GLN A 39 8.49 1.36 9.45
N LEU A 40 9.55 1.52 8.65
CA LEU A 40 9.45 1.81 7.22
C LEU A 40 8.72 0.70 6.48
N TYR A 41 9.07 -0.56 6.75
CA TYR A 41 8.41 -1.71 6.17
C TYR A 41 6.90 -1.73 6.48
N ARG A 42 6.52 -1.50 7.74
CA ARG A 42 5.10 -1.41 8.14
C ARG A 42 4.37 -0.26 7.44
N ALA A 43 5.02 0.89 7.28
CA ALA A 43 4.43 2.02 6.56
C ALA A 43 4.20 1.69 5.08
N MET A 44 5.18 1.07 4.42
CA MET A 44 5.06 0.61 3.03
C MET A 44 3.97 -0.43 2.87
N GLN A 45 3.87 -1.39 3.78
CA GLN A 45 2.81 -2.41 3.76
C GLN A 45 1.41 -1.76 3.82
N ARG A 46 1.22 -0.80 4.73
CA ARG A 46 -0.06 -0.07 4.83
C ARG A 46 -0.41 0.69 3.55
N ILE A 47 0.58 1.28 2.89
CA ILE A 47 0.37 1.96 1.61
C ILE A 47 -0.03 0.95 0.54
N TYR A 48 0.66 -0.19 0.47
CA TYR A 48 0.34 -1.26 -0.47
C TYR A 48 -1.08 -1.80 -0.27
N ASP A 49 -1.48 -2.06 0.97
CA ASP A 49 -2.81 -2.57 1.30
C ASP A 49 -3.90 -1.55 0.88
N ALA A 50 -3.70 -0.26 1.20
CA ALA A 50 -4.62 0.80 0.80
C ALA A 50 -4.71 0.98 -0.71
N GLN A 51 -3.60 0.85 -1.44
CA GLN A 51 -3.61 0.88 -2.91
C GLN A 51 -4.38 -0.29 -3.50
N ASN A 52 -4.25 -1.49 -2.91
CA ASN A 52 -4.96 -2.66 -3.36
C ASN A 52 -6.47 -2.53 -3.13
N GLU A 53 -6.88 -2.02 -1.96
CA GLU A 53 -8.28 -1.74 -1.64
C GLU A 53 -8.87 -0.67 -2.57
N LEU A 54 -8.13 0.41 -2.84
CA LEU A 54 -8.54 1.46 -3.79
C LEU A 54 -8.72 0.91 -5.20
N SER A 55 -7.81 0.05 -5.66
CA SER A 55 -7.91 -0.61 -6.95
C SER A 55 -9.20 -1.45 -7.03
N ALA A 56 -9.47 -2.27 -6.02
CA ALA A 56 -10.68 -3.06 -5.93
C ALA A 56 -11.95 -2.19 -5.95
N ALA A 57 -11.99 -1.13 -5.15
CA ALA A 57 -13.11 -0.20 -5.10
C ALA A 57 -13.35 0.52 -6.44
N THR A 58 -12.27 0.91 -7.13
CA THR A 58 -12.33 1.54 -8.46
C THR A 58 -12.87 0.55 -9.50
N HIS A 59 -12.42 -0.69 -9.47
CA HIS A 59 -12.95 -1.75 -10.33
C HIS A 59 -14.43 -2.01 -10.07
N LEU A 60 -14.86 -2.07 -8.80
CA LEU A 60 -16.27 -2.23 -8.43
C LEU A 60 -17.11 -1.05 -8.92
N THR A 61 -16.65 0.18 -8.70
CA THR A 61 -17.32 1.40 -9.16
C THR A 61 -17.47 1.40 -10.68
N SER A 62 -16.41 1.03 -11.42
CA SER A 62 -16.47 0.90 -12.87
C SER A 62 -17.49 -0.15 -13.33
N ARG A 63 -17.60 -1.29 -12.64
CA ARG A 63 -18.61 -2.32 -12.93
C ARG A 63 -20.02 -1.80 -12.68
N LEU A 64 -20.25 -1.14 -11.54
CA LEU A 64 -21.57 -0.59 -11.19
C LEU A 64 -22.01 0.49 -12.17
N LEU A 65 -21.10 1.38 -12.59
CA LEU A 65 -21.39 2.41 -13.60
C LEU A 65 -21.77 1.79 -14.96
N LYS A 66 -21.05 0.75 -15.40
CA LYS A 66 -21.39 0.04 -16.64
C LYS A 66 -22.74 -0.68 -16.55
N GLU A 67 -23.07 -1.24 -15.40
CA GLU A 67 -24.36 -1.91 -15.20
C GLU A 67 -25.51 -0.92 -15.17
N TYR A 68 -25.32 0.24 -14.53
CA TYR A 68 -26.28 1.33 -14.54
C TYR A 68 -26.60 1.81 -15.97
N ASP A 69 -25.57 2.01 -16.80
CA ASP A 69 -25.73 2.42 -18.19
C ASP A 69 -26.56 1.41 -19.01
N LYS A 70 -26.34 0.11 -18.79
CA LYS A 70 -27.15 -0.95 -19.42
C LYS A 70 -28.61 -0.92 -18.97
N GLN A 71 -28.86 -0.69 -17.68
CA GLN A 71 -30.23 -0.63 -17.15
C GLN A 71 -30.99 0.57 -17.72
N VAL A 72 -30.35 1.74 -17.80
CA VAL A 72 -30.92 2.95 -18.41
C VAL A 72 -31.19 2.74 -19.90
N GLY A 73 -30.25 2.14 -20.64
CA GLY A 73 -30.43 1.80 -22.04
C GLY A 73 -31.57 0.81 -22.29
N SER A 74 -31.79 -0.15 -21.39
CA SER A 74 -32.89 -1.11 -21.47
C SER A 74 -34.26 -0.49 -21.11
N HIS A 75 -34.30 0.44 -20.14
CA HIS A 75 -35.54 1.14 -19.77
C HIS A 75 -36.01 2.16 -20.83
N GLY A 76 -35.08 2.77 -21.56
CA GLY A 76 -35.39 3.65 -22.69
C GLY A 76 -36.01 2.93 -23.89
N LEU A 77 -35.64 1.66 -24.11
CA LEU A 77 -36.27 0.80 -25.13
C LEU A 77 -37.67 0.34 -24.72
N ILE A 78 -37.90 0.04 -23.43
CA ILE A 78 -39.23 -0.34 -22.93
C ILE A 78 -40.21 0.83 -22.99
N THR A 79 -39.78 2.06 -22.72
CA THR A 79 -40.63 3.26 -22.79
C THR A 79 -40.94 3.69 -24.23
N LEU A 80 -40.05 3.44 -25.20
CA LEU A 80 -40.36 3.64 -26.62
C LEU A 80 -41.32 2.58 -27.17
N ASP A 81 -41.21 1.32 -26.74
CA ASP A 81 -42.07 0.22 -27.21
C ASP A 81 -43.48 0.26 -26.55
N THR A 82 -43.62 0.92 -25.40
CA THR A 82 -44.92 1.16 -24.75
C THR A 82 -45.64 2.44 -25.20
N GLY A 83 -44.99 3.27 -26.04
CA GLY A 83 -45.50 4.55 -26.52
C GLY A 83 -46.69 4.48 -27.50
N LEU A 84 -47.11 3.28 -27.91
CA LEU A 84 -48.26 3.07 -28.81
C LEU A 84 -49.59 2.75 -28.09
N ILE A 85 -49.60 2.60 -26.75
CA ILE A 85 -50.81 2.12 -26.03
C ILE A 85 -51.51 3.19 -25.15
N THR A 86 -50.86 4.29 -24.77
CA THR A 86 -51.42 5.17 -23.69
C THR A 86 -52.17 6.44 -24.16
N LEU A 87 -52.38 6.65 -25.47
CA LEU A 87 -53.09 7.87 -25.95
C LEU A 87 -54.50 7.63 -26.52
N ALA A 88 -55.08 6.44 -26.35
CA ALA A 88 -56.43 6.12 -26.85
C ALA A 88 -57.55 6.09 -25.79
N THR A 89 -57.29 6.46 -24.54
CA THR A 89 -58.34 6.52 -23.50
C THR A 89 -58.15 7.69 -22.54
N ALA A 90 -58.64 8.86 -22.94
CA ALA A 90 -59.31 9.85 -22.08
C ALA A 90 -59.78 11.03 -22.93
#